data_AF-Q2K0U8-F1
#
_entry.id   AF-Q2K0U8-F1
#
_cell.length_a   1.000
_cell.length_b   1.000
_cell.length_c   1.000
_cell.angle_alpha   90.00
_cell.angle_beta   90.00
_cell.angle_gamma   90.00
#
_symmetry.space_group_name_H-M   'P 1'
#
loop_
_entity.id
_entity.type
_entity.pdbx_description
1 polymer ?
#
loop_
_entity_poly.entity_id
_entity_poly.type
_entity_poly.pdbx_seq_one_letter_code
_entity_poly.pdbx_strand_id
1 'polypeptide(L)'
;MLQNAKRVLLVLAAAGLASGCADYLNHRDSVTFGVGNAVEANKAIHIQDPFPPEAQRTQIASDGKVIRRVVTQYQNGGLGVVQPSPAMGANGASNGATASQ
;
A
#
# COMPACT_ATOMS: atom_id res chain seq x y z
N MET A 1 28.74 -54.69 10.24
CA MET A 1 27.91 -53.67 9.56
C MET A 1 27.82 -52.34 10.32
N LEU A 2 27.62 -52.34 11.64
CA LEU A 2 27.49 -51.11 12.45
C LEU A 2 28.71 -50.17 12.42
N GLN A 3 29.92 -50.71 12.30
CA GLN A 3 31.16 -49.93 12.29
C GLN A 3 31.35 -49.12 10.99
N ASN A 4 30.86 -49.65 9.86
CA ASN A 4 30.86 -48.94 8.58
C ASN A 4 29.82 -47.81 8.58
N ALA A 5 28.64 -48.05 9.16
CA ALA A 5 27.61 -47.03 9.32
C ALA A 5 28.11 -45.84 10.18
N LYS A 6 28.83 -46.10 11.28
CA LYS A 6 29.45 -45.04 12.09
C LYS A 6 30.46 -44.21 11.31
N ARG A 7 31.31 -44.84 10.48
CA ARG A 7 32.27 -44.14 9.62
C ARG A 7 31.58 -43.28 8.57
N VAL A 8 30.55 -43.80 7.93
CA VAL A 8 29.74 -43.06 6.94
C VAL A 8 29.07 -41.84 7.59
N LEU A 9 28.52 -42.01 8.79
CA LEU A 9 27.87 -40.92 9.53
C LEU A 9 28.87 -39.83 9.94
N LEU A 10 30.09 -40.22 10.32
CA LEU A 10 31.17 -39.27 10.63
C LEU A 10 31.59 -38.47 9.39
N VAL A 11 31.70 -39.13 8.22
CA VAL A 11 32.04 -38.47 6.96
C VAL A 11 30.95 -37.50 6.52
N LEU A 12 29.68 -37.88 6.64
CA LEU A 12 28.54 -37.01 6.34
C LEU A 12 28.48 -35.80 7.27
N ALA A 13 28.72 -35.99 8.57
CA ALA A 13 28.78 -34.89 9.54
C ALA A 13 29.92 -33.91 9.22
N ALA A 14 31.11 -34.42 8.92
CA ALA A 14 32.25 -33.59 8.54
C ALA A 14 32.01 -32.83 7.23
N ALA A 15 31.41 -33.48 6.22
CA ALA A 15 31.08 -32.83 4.95
C ALA A 15 30.00 -31.74 5.11
N GLY A 16 28.99 -31.97 5.95
CA GLY A 16 27.95 -30.97 6.24
C GLY A 16 28.46 -29.76 7.02
N LEU A 17 29.41 -29.95 7.94
CA LEU A 17 30.08 -28.85 8.63
C LEU A 17 30.98 -28.04 7.69
N ALA A 18 31.66 -28.70 6.74
CA ALA A 18 32.55 -28.04 5.78
C ALA A 18 31.80 -27.30 4.65
N SER A 19 30.61 -27.75 4.25
CA SER A 19 29.83 -27.10 3.18
C SER A 19 29.33 -25.70 3.55
N GLY A 20 29.08 -25.44 4.84
CA GLY A 20 28.72 -24.11 5.35
C GLY A 20 29.83 -23.07 5.23
N CYS A 21 31.10 -23.50 5.12
CA CYS A 21 32.22 -22.59 4.87
C CYS A 21 32.30 -22.13 3.40
N ALA A 22 31.70 -22.86 2.46
CA ALA A 22 31.75 -22.48 1.04
C ALA A 22 30.77 -21.33 0.70
N ASP A 23 29.65 -21.23 1.41
CA ASP A 23 28.67 -20.16 1.20
C ASP A 23 29.22 -18.79 1.62
N TYR A 24 30.19 -18.76 2.54
CA TYR A 24 30.89 -17.55 2.99
C TYR A 24 32.01 -17.09 2.04
N LEU A 25 32.56 -17.99 1.22
CA LEU A 25 33.56 -17.66 0.18
C LEU A 25 32.93 -17.13 -1.11
N ASN A 26 31.62 -17.26 -1.24
CA ASN A 26 30.88 -16.63 -2.32
C ASN A 26 30.78 -15.15 -1.96
N HIS A 27 31.63 -14.31 -2.57
CA HIS A 27 31.61 -12.86 -2.40
C HIS A 27 30.28 -12.33 -2.91
N ARG A 28 29.24 -12.42 -2.08
CA ARG A 28 27.94 -11.82 -2.35
C ARG A 28 28.12 -10.36 -2.02
N ASP A 29 28.01 -9.47 -3.01
CA ASP A 29 27.98 -8.01 -2.83
C ASP A 29 26.69 -7.54 -2.08
N SER A 30 26.12 -8.39 -1.24
CA SER A 30 24.83 -8.23 -0.57
C SER A 30 24.90 -8.75 0.87
N VAL A 31 24.44 -7.95 1.82
CA VAL A 31 24.53 -8.24 3.27
C VAL A 31 23.55 -9.34 3.73
N THR A 32 22.55 -9.70 2.91
CA THR A 32 21.58 -10.77 3.19
C THR A 32 21.04 -11.40 1.90
N PHE A 33 20.62 -12.66 1.94
CA PHE A 33 20.07 -13.41 0.80
C PHE A 33 18.82 -12.79 0.15
N GLY A 34 18.22 -11.79 0.80
CA GLY A 34 17.02 -11.08 0.32
C GLY A 34 17.24 -9.58 0.06
N VAL A 35 18.48 -9.10 -0.18
CA VAL A 35 18.69 -7.70 -0.55
C VAL A 35 17.98 -7.43 -1.88
N GLY A 36 16.89 -6.67 -1.82
CA GLY A 36 16.17 -6.20 -3.00
C GLY A 36 17.04 -5.28 -3.88
N ASN A 37 16.57 -5.00 -5.09
CA ASN A 37 17.27 -4.13 -6.01
C ASN A 37 17.23 -2.67 -5.51
N ALA A 38 18.31 -2.22 -4.88
CA ALA A 38 18.43 -0.86 -4.35
C ALA A 38 18.26 0.21 -5.44
N VAL A 39 18.71 -0.05 -6.67
CA VAL A 39 18.53 0.88 -7.80
C VAL A 39 17.06 1.02 -8.18
N GLU A 40 16.30 -0.07 -8.12
CA GLU A 40 14.86 -0.05 -8.39
C GLU A 40 14.07 0.62 -7.26
N ALA A 41 14.42 0.35 -6.00
CA ALA A 41 13.83 1.05 -4.86
C ALA A 41 14.11 2.56 -4.90
N ASN A 42 15.34 2.95 -5.28
CA ASN A 42 15.72 4.35 -5.41
C ASN A 42 14.95 5.07 -6.52
N LYS A 43 14.57 4.37 -7.60
CA LYS A 43 13.69 4.96 -8.62
C LYS A 43 12.35 5.37 -8.02
N ALA A 44 11.75 4.57 -7.15
CA ALA A 44 10.48 4.91 -6.53
C ALA A 44 10.61 6.05 -5.50
N ILE A 45 11.68 6.06 -4.70
CA ILE A 45 11.86 7.05 -3.61
C ILE A 45 12.31 8.42 -4.14
N HIS A 46 13.14 8.46 -5.19
CA HIS A 46 13.74 9.71 -5.71
C HIS A 46 13.00 10.28 -6.93
N ILE A 47 11.77 9.86 -7.20
CA ILE A 47 10.95 10.50 -8.23
C ILE A 47 10.55 11.90 -7.75
N GLN A 48 10.98 12.92 -8.49
CA GLN A 48 10.74 14.34 -8.19
C GLN A 48 9.27 14.74 -8.30
N ASP A 49 8.54 14.17 -9.26
CA ASP A 49 7.10 14.39 -9.44
C ASP A 49 6.41 13.03 -9.65
N PRO A 50 5.96 12.38 -8.56
CA PRO A 50 5.37 11.04 -8.64
C PRO A 50 3.92 11.07 -9.15
N PHE A 51 3.34 12.26 -9.31
CA PHE A 51 1.94 12.40 -9.65
C PHE A 51 1.77 12.69 -11.14
N PRO A 52 0.72 12.15 -11.78
CA PRO A 52 0.39 12.52 -13.16
C PRO A 52 -0.01 14.02 -13.20
N PRO A 53 0.16 14.71 -14.34
CA PRO A 53 -0.18 16.14 -14.47
C PRO A 53 -1.62 16.48 -14.05
N GLU A 54 -2.55 15.55 -14.26
CA GLU A 54 -3.96 15.68 -13.86
C GLU A 54 -4.16 15.72 -12.34
N ALA A 55 -3.24 15.19 -11.54
CA ALA A 55 -3.30 15.29 -10.09
C ALA A 55 -3.08 16.73 -9.60
N GLN A 56 -2.41 17.57 -10.39
CA GLN A 56 -2.22 18.99 -10.10
C GLN A 56 -3.43 19.83 -10.57
N ARG A 57 -4.40 19.24 -11.27
CA ARG A 57 -5.57 19.93 -11.82
C ARG A 57 -6.62 20.16 -10.74
N THR A 58 -6.46 21.25 -9.99
CA THR A 58 -7.41 21.71 -8.96
C THR A 58 -8.59 22.50 -9.52
N GLN A 59 -8.59 22.77 -10.83
CA GLN A 59 -9.67 23.48 -11.52
C GLN A 59 -10.78 22.52 -11.93
N ILE A 60 -11.83 22.45 -11.11
CA ILE A 60 -13.04 21.70 -11.43
C ILE A 60 -13.94 22.59 -12.29
N ALA A 61 -14.11 22.22 -13.56
CA ALA A 61 -15.04 22.90 -14.46
C ALA A 61 -16.46 22.85 -13.87
N SER A 62 -17.03 24.01 -13.56
CA SER A 62 -18.36 24.13 -12.95
C SER A 62 -19.28 24.90 -13.89
N ASP A 63 -20.51 24.41 -14.09
CA ASP A 63 -21.54 25.15 -14.83
C ASP A 63 -22.07 26.30 -13.97
N GLY A 64 -21.82 27.54 -14.42
CA GLY A 64 -22.26 28.75 -13.72
C GLY A 64 -23.77 28.82 -13.48
N LYS A 65 -24.59 28.16 -14.31
CA LYS A 65 -26.05 28.06 -14.10
C LYS A 65 -26.37 27.17 -12.90
N VAL A 66 -25.66 26.06 -12.75
CA VAL A 66 -25.83 25.11 -11.63
C VAL A 66 -25.34 25.76 -10.33
N ILE A 67 -24.17 26.40 -10.35
CA ILE A 67 -23.64 27.11 -9.17
C ILE A 67 -24.60 28.20 -8.72
N ARG A 68 -25.10 29.03 -9.64
CA ARG A 68 -26.09 30.07 -9.31
C ARG A 68 -27.35 29.48 -8.68
N ARG A 69 -27.88 28.38 -9.23
CA ARG A 69 -29.07 27.70 -8.67
C ARG A 69 -28.82 27.21 -7.25
N VAL A 70 -27.70 26.53 -7.00
CA VAL A 70 -27.34 26.00 -5.68
C VAL A 70 -27.14 27.13 -4.66
N VAL A 71 -26.41 28.19 -5.04
CA VAL A 71 -26.17 29.35 -4.18
C VAL A 71 -27.47 30.08 -3.83
N THR A 72 -28.36 30.32 -4.80
CA THR A 72 -29.68 30.93 -4.53
C THR A 72 -30.54 30.05 -3.63
N GLN A 73 -30.51 28.72 -3.84
CA GLN A 73 -31.24 27.79 -2.99
C GLN A 73 -30.71 27.77 -1.55
N TYR A 74 -29.38 27.84 -1.36
CA TYR A 74 -28.76 27.93 -0.05
C TYR A 74 -29.11 29.24 0.67
N GLN A 75 -29.07 30.37 -0.04
CA GLN A 75 -29.40 31.70 0.50
C GLN A 75 -30.88 31.83 0.89
N ASN A 76 -31.78 31.19 0.13
CA ASN A 76 -33.22 31.27 0.37
C ASN A 76 -33.72 30.24 1.41
N GLY A 77 -32.83 29.71 2.25
CA GLY A 77 -33.20 28.77 3.32
C GLY A 77 -33.53 27.36 2.83
N GLY A 78 -33.10 27.00 1.62
CA GLY A 78 -33.35 25.69 1.02
C GLY A 78 -32.55 24.58 1.69
N LEU A 79 -33.11 24.02 2.76
CA LEU A 79 -32.76 22.69 3.27
C LEU A 79 -33.17 21.63 2.26
N GLY A 80 -32.32 21.40 1.27
CA GLY A 80 -32.23 20.13 0.60
C GLY A 80 -30.92 19.51 1.04
N VAL A 81 -30.95 18.70 2.10
CA VAL A 81 -29.92 17.67 2.28
C VAL A 81 -29.91 16.91 0.96
N VAL A 82 -28.88 17.12 0.12
CA VAL A 82 -28.65 16.24 -1.02
C VAL A 82 -28.30 14.92 -0.39
N GLN A 83 -29.32 14.06 -0.22
CA GLN A 83 -29.14 12.73 0.29
C GLN A 83 -28.19 12.05 -0.70
N PRO A 84 -26.96 11.66 -0.29
CA PRO A 84 -26.07 10.95 -1.19
C PRO A 84 -26.84 9.74 -1.72
N SER A 85 -26.90 9.59 -3.04
CA SER A 85 -27.56 8.44 -3.65
C SER A 85 -27.03 7.15 -3.02
N PRO A 86 -27.87 6.11 -2.81
CA PRO A 86 -27.51 4.89 -2.06
C PRO A 86 -26.34 4.05 -2.61
N ALA A 87 -25.57 4.54 -3.58
CA ALA A 87 -24.43 3.83 -4.16
C ALA A 87 -23.13 3.98 -3.36
N MET A 88 -23.06 4.87 -2.36
CA MET A 88 -21.91 4.95 -1.45
C MET A 88 -22.29 4.29 -0.12
N GLY A 89 -21.87 3.03 0.06
CA GLY A 89 -22.17 2.22 1.23
C GLY A 89 -21.82 2.94 2.54
N ALA A 90 -22.85 3.18 3.35
CA ALA A 90 -22.72 3.74 4.69
C ALA A 90 -22.31 2.66 5.69
N ASN A 91 -21.04 2.68 6.11
CA ASN A 91 -20.63 2.10 7.38
C ASN A 91 -20.48 3.26 8.38
N GLY A 92 -21.49 3.48 9.22
CA GLY A 92 -21.33 4.45 10.31
C GLY A 92 -22.63 4.96 10.93
N ALA A 93 -23.27 4.12 11.75
CA ALA A 93 -24.04 4.45 12.94
C ALA A 93 -25.13 5.55 12.86
N SER A 94 -26.36 5.05 12.79
CA SER A 94 -27.55 5.62 13.41
C SER A 94 -27.31 6.14 14.84
N ASN A 95 -27.89 7.30 15.19
CA ASN A 95 -28.62 7.50 16.45
C ASN A 95 -29.54 8.71 16.32
N GLY A 96 -30.82 8.47 16.64
CA GLY A 96 -31.94 9.35 16.31
C GLY A 96 -32.13 10.54 17.25
N ALA A 97 -32.86 11.51 16.73
CA ALA A 97 -33.68 12.44 17.49
C ALA A 97 -34.87 12.85 16.61
N THR A 98 -36.01 12.23 16.89
CA THR A 98 -37.33 12.58 16.38
C THR A 98 -37.71 13.99 16.81
N ALA A 99 -38.18 14.81 15.87
CA ALA A 99 -38.87 16.05 16.13
C ALA A 99 -40.25 15.79 16.78
N SER A 100 -40.66 16.66 17.71
CA SER A 100 -42.08 16.86 18.04
C SER A 100 -42.30 18.34 18.41
N GLN A 101 -42.96 19.06 17.52
CA GLN A 101 -43.92 20.14 17.84
C GLN A 101 -45.27 19.69 17.32
#